data_AF-A0A9D2F0F1-F1
#
_entry.id   AF-A0A9D2F0F1-F1
#
_cell.length_a   1.000
_cell.length_b   1.000
_cell.length_c   1.000
_cell.angle_alpha   90.00
_cell.angle_beta   90.00
_cell.angle_gamma   90.00
#
_symmetry.space_group_name_H-M   'P 1'
#
loop_
_entity.id
_entity.type
_entity.pdbx_description
1 polymer ?
#
loop_
_entity_poly.entity_id
_entity_poly.type
_entity_poly.pdbx_seq_one_letter_code
_entity_poly.pdbx_strand_id
1 'polypeptide(L)'
;MKVGVIGAGTMGQGIAKAFAQVDGYTVALCDIKQEWAEGGKDKIAKGYAKLVAKGKLTQEKVDAILAAITPGLKEDLCADCDLIVEAAFEDMKVKQDTFAALDKICKPECIFASNTSSLSITEIGKGLSRPMVGMHFFNPADRMKL
;
A
#
# COMPACT_ATOMS: atom_id res chain seq x y z
N MET A 1 10.95 0.67 -8.47
CA MET A 1 9.58 0.16 -8.68
C MET A 1 8.61 1.06 -7.95
N LYS A 2 7.47 1.42 -8.54
CA LYS A 2 6.42 2.19 -7.86
C LYS A 2 5.31 1.27 -7.37
N VAL A 3 5.00 1.32 -6.08
CA VAL A 3 3.99 0.48 -5.41
C VAL A 3 2.82 1.31 -4.93
N GLY A 4 1.61 1.03 -5.40
CA GLY A 4 0.38 1.60 -4.85
C GLY A 4 -0.15 0.74 -3.71
N VAL A 5 -0.29 1.31 -2.52
CA VAL A 5 -0.91 0.66 -1.36
C VAL A 5 -2.29 1.27 -1.15
N ILE A 6 -3.34 0.48 -1.28
CA ILE A 6 -4.73 0.97 -1.22
C ILE A 6 -5.32 0.70 0.17
N GLY A 7 -5.66 1.77 0.88
CA GLY A 7 -6.04 1.78 2.28
C GLY A 7 -4.86 2.21 3.15
N ALA A 8 -5.03 3.30 3.92
CA ALA A 8 -4.01 3.86 4.81
C ALA A 8 -4.21 3.48 6.28
N GLY A 9 -4.99 2.42 6.54
CA GLY A 9 -5.18 1.81 7.84
C GLY A 9 -3.94 1.08 8.37
N THR A 10 -4.09 0.29 9.43
CA THR A 10 -2.97 -0.39 10.11
C THR A 10 -2.15 -1.27 9.16
N MET A 11 -2.80 -2.10 8.34
CA MET A 11 -2.10 -2.98 7.39
C MET A 11 -1.43 -2.17 6.29
N GLY A 12 -2.14 -1.21 5.69
CA GLY A 12 -1.59 -0.33 4.67
C GLY A 12 -0.35 0.44 5.13
N GLN A 13 -0.35 0.95 6.37
CA GLN A 13 0.83 1.57 6.97
C GLN A 13 2.00 0.58 7.09
N GLY A 14 1.73 -0.65 7.52
CA GLY A 14 2.72 -1.72 7.60
C GLY A 14 3.35 -2.05 6.25
N ILE A 15 2.49 -2.27 5.25
CA ILE A 15 2.87 -2.62 3.88
C ILE A 15 3.65 -1.46 3.22
N ALA A 16 3.18 -0.22 3.37
CA ALA A 16 3.87 0.96 2.85
C ALA A 16 5.27 1.10 3.43
N LYS A 17 5.43 0.89 4.76
CA LYS A 17 6.77 0.87 5.39
C LYS A 17 7.65 -0.26 4.82
N ALA A 18 7.09 -1.44 4.60
CA ALA A 18 7.87 -2.58 4.11
C ALA A 18 8.47 -2.28 2.73
N PHE A 19 7.68 -1.72 1.81
CA PHE A 19 8.17 -1.34 0.48
C PHE A 19 9.06 -0.09 0.49
N ALA A 20 8.74 0.93 1.31
CA ALA A 20 9.52 2.17 1.37
C ALA A 20 10.92 2.00 1.96
N GLN A 21 11.21 0.86 2.59
CA GLN A 21 12.55 0.51 3.08
C GLN A 21 13.44 -0.12 1.99
N VAL A 22 12.92 -0.39 0.79
CA VAL A 22 13.67 -0.98 -0.31
C VAL A 22 14.21 0.14 -1.21
N ASP A 23 15.53 0.17 -1.40
CA ASP A 23 16.18 1.18 -2.23
C ASP A 23 15.65 1.17 -3.67
N GLY A 24 15.37 2.36 -4.22
CA GLY A 24 14.81 2.53 -5.57
C GLY A 24 13.31 2.25 -5.67
N TYR A 25 12.62 2.01 -4.55
CA TYR A 25 11.17 1.87 -4.53
C TYR A 25 10.51 3.17 -4.07
N THR A 26 9.35 3.48 -4.65
CA THR A 26 8.48 4.57 -4.20
C THR A 26 7.09 4.02 -3.92
N VAL A 27 6.38 4.61 -2.96
CA VAL A 27 5.10 4.12 -2.49
C VAL A 27 4.04 5.20 -2.62
N ALA A 28 2.97 4.91 -3.36
CA ALA A 28 1.73 5.70 -3.34
C ALA A 28 0.80 5.13 -2.26
N LEU A 29 0.74 5.77 -1.09
CA LEU A 29 -0.16 5.38 -0.01
C LEU A 29 -1.52 6.04 -0.22
N CYS A 30 -2.49 5.27 -0.70
CA CYS A 30 -3.78 5.81 -1.13
C CYS A 30 -4.89 5.49 -0.13
N ASP A 31 -5.85 6.39 0.01
CA ASP A 31 -7.11 6.14 0.71
C ASP A 31 -8.27 6.84 -0.02
N ILE A 32 -9.51 6.65 0.42
CA ILE A 32 -10.69 7.28 -0.20
C ILE A 32 -10.80 8.78 0.11
N LYS A 33 -10.00 9.29 1.05
CA LYS A 33 -9.87 10.71 1.37
C LYS A 33 -8.41 11.09 1.53
N GLN A 34 -8.02 12.26 1.00
CA GLN A 34 -6.68 12.81 1.11
C GLN A 34 -6.20 12.86 2.57
N GLU A 35 -7.04 13.37 3.46
CA GLU A 35 -6.76 13.50 4.90
C GLU A 35 -6.47 12.15 5.59
N TRP A 36 -7.01 11.04 5.08
CA TRP A 36 -6.79 9.70 5.64
C TRP A 36 -5.48 9.11 5.15
N ALA A 37 -5.12 9.33 3.89
CA ALA A 37 -3.82 8.97 3.34
C ALA A 37 -2.68 9.72 4.05
N GLU A 38 -2.83 11.04 4.22
CA GLU A 38 -1.90 11.88 4.98
C GLU A 38 -1.81 11.42 6.43
N GLY A 39 -2.95 11.19 7.09
CA GLY A 39 -2.98 10.65 8.45
C GLY A 39 -2.31 9.28 8.58
N GLY A 40 -2.33 8.45 7.53
CA GLY A 40 -1.57 7.20 7.45
C GLY A 40 -0.06 7.44 7.43
N LYS A 41 0.43 8.34 6.58
CA LYS A 41 1.85 8.73 6.53
C LYS A 41 2.32 9.35 7.85
N ASP A 42 1.50 10.18 8.48
CA ASP A 42 1.81 10.77 9.79
C ASP A 42 1.97 9.72 10.89
N LYS A 43 1.14 8.68 10.88
CA LYS A 43 1.26 7.55 11.82
C LYS A 43 2.55 6.77 11.60
N ILE A 44 2.96 6.58 10.34
CA ILE A 44 4.26 5.98 10.00
C ILE A 44 5.40 6.84 10.57
N ALA A 45 5.38 8.16 10.32
CA ALA A 45 6.40 9.09 10.82
C ALA A 45 6.50 9.07 12.35
N LYS A 46 5.36 9.10 13.05
CA LYS A 46 5.30 8.98 14.53
C LYS A 46 5.87 7.65 15.03
N GLY A 47 5.67 6.56 14.29
CA GLY A 47 6.26 5.25 14.58
C GLY A 47 7.79 5.28 14.52
N TYR A 48 8.35 5.88 13.47
CA TYR A 48 9.79 6.00 13.30
C TYR A 48 10.44 6.98 14.28
N ALA A 49 9.79 8.10 14.61
CA ALA A 49 10.29 9.03 15.62
C ALA A 49 10.57 8.35 16.97
N LYS A 50 9.73 7.38 17.37
CA LYS A 50 9.97 6.55 18.57
C LYS A 50 11.20 5.64 18.46
N LEU A 51 11.55 5.20 17.25
CA LEU A 51 12.75 4.38 17.02
C LEU A 51 14.03 5.24 17.00
N VAL A 52 13.96 6.44 16.44
CA VAL A 52 15.05 7.43 16.47
C VAL A 52 15.34 7.86 17.91
N ALA A 53 14.30 8.20 18.68
CA ALA A 53 14.45 8.55 20.10
C ALA A 53 15.06 7.42 20.95
N LYS A 54 14.94 6.16 20.50
CA LYS A 54 15.55 4.98 21.14
C LYS A 54 16.93 4.64 20.57
N GLY A 55 17.49 5.47 19.68
CA GLY A 55 18.77 5.24 19.01
C GLY A 55 18.81 4.03 18.07
N LYS A 56 17.64 3.50 17.68
CA LYS A 56 17.56 2.29 16.82
C LYS A 56 17.66 2.60 15.34
N LEU A 57 17.39 3.84 14.94
CA LEU A 57 17.46 4.34 13.57
C LEU A 57 18.00 5.77 13.60
N THR A 58 18.67 6.18 12.52
CA THR A 58 19.09 7.58 12.33
C THR A 58 17.94 8.38 11.72
N GLN A 59 17.92 9.69 11.99
CA GLN A 59 16.92 10.59 11.41
C GLN A 59 17.01 10.59 9.88
N GLU A 60 18.23 10.62 9.33
CA GLU A 60 18.49 10.58 7.89
C GLU A 60 17.84 9.36 7.19
N LYS A 61 17.94 8.17 7.80
CA LYS A 61 17.29 6.96 7.26
C LYS A 61 15.77 7.09 7.29
N VAL A 62 15.21 7.65 8.35
CA VAL A 62 13.76 7.85 8.48
C VAL A 62 13.27 8.86 7.45
N ASP A 63 14.00 9.95 7.25
CA ASP A 63 13.64 10.99 6.27
C ASP A 63 13.64 10.42 4.84
N ALA A 64 14.64 9.60 4.50
CA ALA A 64 14.68 8.90 3.21
C ALA A 64 13.46 7.97 3.00
N ILE A 65 13.10 7.17 4.02
CA ILE A 65 11.92 6.28 3.96
C ILE A 65 10.64 7.09 3.81
N LEU A 66 10.47 8.18 4.57
CA LEU A 66 9.27 9.02 4.51
C LEU A 66 9.17 9.80 3.19
N ALA A 67 10.30 10.17 2.59
CA ALA A 67 10.35 10.80 1.27
C ALA A 67 9.91 9.84 0.15
N ALA A 68 10.15 8.54 0.30
CA ALA A 68 9.70 7.53 -0.64
C ALA A 68 8.17 7.30 -0.64
N ILE A 69 7.46 7.75 0.41
CA ILE A 69 6.01 7.56 0.56
C ILE A 69 5.27 8.84 0.15
N THR A 70 4.43 8.78 -0.88
CA THR A 70 3.54 9.86 -1.30
C THR A 70 2.09 9.49 -0.92
N PRO A 71 1.44 10.23 -0.01
CA PRO A 71 0.05 9.99 0.33
C PRO A 71 -0.88 10.68 -0.67
N GLY A 72 -2.00 10.05 -1.02
CA GLY A 72 -3.02 10.73 -1.82
C GLY A 72 -4.19 9.86 -2.26
N LEU A 73 -4.77 10.20 -3.41
CA LEU A 73 -5.85 9.44 -4.03
C LEU A 73 -5.30 8.52 -5.13
N LYS A 74 -5.97 7.38 -5.34
CA LYS A 74 -5.53 6.38 -6.33
C LYS A 74 -5.57 6.93 -7.76
N GLU A 75 -6.53 7.82 -8.04
CA GLU A 75 -6.74 8.48 -9.32
C GLU A 75 -5.51 9.32 -9.72
N ASP A 76 -4.83 9.92 -8.74
CA ASP A 76 -3.69 10.82 -8.98
C ASP A 76 -2.34 10.08 -8.98
N LEU A 77 -2.24 8.97 -8.23
CA LEU A 77 -0.94 8.38 -7.92
C LEU A 77 -0.69 7.00 -8.55
N CYS A 78 -1.73 6.28 -9.00
CA CYS A 78 -1.59 4.87 -9.37
C CYS A 78 -1.39 4.59 -10.87
N ALA A 79 -1.47 5.59 -11.75
CA ALA A 79 -1.43 5.36 -13.19
C ALA A 79 -0.12 4.67 -13.67
N ASP A 80 1.00 5.06 -13.10
CA ASP A 80 2.36 4.57 -13.39
C ASP A 80 2.85 3.49 -12.41
N CYS A 81 2.01 3.00 -11.50
CA CYS A 81 2.38 1.96 -10.55
C CYS A 81 2.74 0.64 -11.25
N ASP A 82 3.78 -0.03 -10.79
CA ASP A 82 4.18 -1.36 -11.24
C ASP A 82 3.44 -2.48 -10.48
N LEU A 83 3.08 -2.19 -9.22
CA LEU A 83 2.38 -3.11 -8.32
C LEU A 83 1.31 -2.35 -7.53
N ILE A 84 0.11 -2.91 -7.44
CA ILE A 84 -0.89 -2.52 -6.45
C ILE A 84 -1.02 -3.60 -5.38
N VAL A 85 -0.99 -3.18 -4.11
CA VAL A 85 -1.33 -4.01 -2.95
C VAL A 85 -2.55 -3.39 -2.25
N GLU A 86 -3.70 -4.05 -2.38
CA GLU A 86 -4.95 -3.62 -1.77
C GLU A 86 -5.09 -4.14 -0.34
N ALA A 87 -5.33 -3.23 0.61
CA ALA A 87 -5.53 -3.48 2.03
C ALA A 87 -6.68 -2.60 2.59
N ALA A 88 -7.73 -2.43 1.79
CA ALA A 88 -8.97 -1.77 2.15
C ALA A 88 -9.87 -2.69 2.99
N PHE A 89 -11.11 -2.25 3.24
CA PHE A 89 -12.07 -2.97 4.07
C PHE A 89 -12.35 -4.38 3.52
N GLU A 90 -12.52 -5.35 4.42
CA GLU A 90 -12.70 -6.77 4.09
C GLU A 90 -14.14 -7.04 3.64
N ASP A 91 -14.51 -6.49 2.48
CA ASP A 91 -15.80 -6.68 1.82
C ASP A 91 -15.58 -6.94 0.32
N MET A 92 -16.28 -7.95 -0.22
CA MET A 92 -16.10 -8.38 -1.60
C MET A 92 -16.41 -7.26 -2.60
N LYS A 93 -17.50 -6.51 -2.38
CA LYS A 93 -17.94 -5.46 -3.30
C LYS A 93 -16.96 -4.30 -3.27
N VAL A 94 -16.50 -3.90 -2.09
CA VAL A 94 -15.49 -2.85 -1.92
C VAL A 94 -14.21 -3.20 -2.68
N LYS A 95 -13.72 -4.44 -2.55
CA LYS A 95 -12.50 -4.86 -3.25
C LYS A 95 -12.69 -4.94 -4.76
N GLN A 96 -13.80 -5.52 -5.24
CA GLN A 96 -14.12 -5.58 -6.66
C GLN A 96 -14.21 -4.18 -7.28
N ASP A 97 -14.90 -3.24 -6.62
CA ASP A 97 -15.03 -1.86 -7.10
C ASP A 97 -13.70 -1.13 -7.12
N THR A 98 -12.88 -1.36 -6.10
CA THR A 98 -11.52 -0.80 -6.01
C THR A 98 -10.67 -1.27 -7.17
N PHE A 99 -10.62 -2.58 -7.43
CA PHE A 99 -9.84 -3.12 -8.55
C PHE A 99 -10.43 -2.76 -9.91
N ALA A 100 -11.74 -2.69 -10.08
CA ALA A 100 -12.37 -2.25 -11.33
C ALA A 100 -12.04 -0.79 -11.68
N ALA A 101 -11.91 0.08 -10.67
CA ALA A 101 -11.42 1.45 -10.87
C ALA A 101 -9.93 1.45 -11.24
N LEU A 102 -9.11 0.71 -10.49
CA LEU A 102 -7.67 0.62 -10.74
C LEU A 102 -7.33 0.02 -12.09
N ASP A 103 -8.13 -0.93 -12.60
CA ASP A 103 -7.92 -1.55 -13.91
C ASP A 103 -8.02 -0.55 -15.07
N LYS A 104 -8.77 0.55 -14.86
CA LYS A 104 -8.87 1.67 -15.81
C LYS A 104 -7.76 2.71 -15.64
N ILE A 105 -7.20 2.81 -14.44
CA ILE A 105 -6.20 3.82 -14.07
C ILE A 105 -4.78 3.32 -14.38
N CYS A 106 -4.47 2.11 -13.93
CA CYS A 106 -3.12 1.56 -13.95
C CYS A 106 -2.73 1.11 -15.35
N LYS A 107 -1.48 1.40 -15.72
CA LYS A 107 -0.83 0.87 -16.92
C LYS A 107 -1.01 -0.65 -17.08
N PRO A 108 -1.10 -1.19 -18.31
CA PRO A 108 -1.46 -2.60 -18.55
C PRO A 108 -0.55 -3.62 -17.86
N GLU A 109 0.72 -3.31 -17.68
CA GLU A 109 1.72 -4.18 -17.05
C GLU A 109 1.67 -4.18 -15.51
N CYS A 110 0.84 -3.33 -14.89
CA CYS A 110 0.72 -3.26 -13.43
C CYS A 110 0.15 -4.56 -12.85
N ILE A 111 0.84 -5.14 -11.87
CA ILE A 111 0.42 -6.33 -11.14
C ILE A 111 -0.58 -5.94 -10.06
N PHE A 112 -1.69 -6.67 -9.96
CA PHE A 112 -2.67 -6.48 -8.89
C PHE A 112 -2.56 -7.57 -7.84
N ALA A 113 -2.48 -7.14 -6.58
CA ALA A 113 -2.43 -8.02 -5.43
C ALA A 113 -3.40 -7.55 -4.33
N SER A 114 -4.10 -8.50 -3.68
CA SER A 114 -4.90 -8.21 -2.48
C SER A 114 -4.26 -8.83 -1.25
N ASN A 115 -4.29 -8.07 -0.14
CA ASN A 115 -3.92 -8.50 1.20
C ASN A 115 -5.07 -9.22 1.94
N THR A 116 -6.19 -9.52 1.26
CA THR A 116 -7.33 -10.21 1.89
C THR A 116 -6.90 -11.50 2.61
N SER A 117 -7.54 -11.77 3.75
CA SER A 117 -7.30 -12.97 4.56
C SER A 117 -8.38 -14.03 4.36
N SER A 118 -9.54 -13.64 3.82
CA SER A 118 -10.76 -14.46 3.86
C SER A 118 -11.51 -14.56 2.54
N LEU A 119 -11.26 -13.65 1.60
CA LEU A 119 -11.99 -13.58 0.35
C LEU A 119 -11.23 -14.30 -0.77
N SER A 120 -11.98 -14.94 -1.68
CA SER A 120 -11.41 -15.61 -2.84
C SER A 120 -10.76 -14.60 -3.79
N ILE A 121 -9.47 -14.77 -4.07
CA ILE A 121 -8.74 -13.96 -5.06
C ILE A 121 -9.38 -14.07 -6.45
N THR A 122 -9.84 -15.27 -6.82
CA THR A 122 -10.55 -15.50 -8.09
C THR A 122 -11.82 -14.67 -8.19
N GLU A 123 -12.58 -14.55 -7.09
CA GLU A 123 -13.81 -13.76 -7.08
C GLU A 123 -13.54 -12.26 -7.07
N ILE A 124 -12.49 -11.79 -6.36
CA ILE A 124 -12.09 -10.38 -6.39
C ILE A 124 -11.66 -9.98 -7.81
N GLY A 125 -10.91 -10.84 -8.49
CA GLY A 125 -10.37 -10.58 -9.83
C GLY A 125 -11.37 -10.71 -10.97
N LYS A 126 -12.62 -11.07 -10.67
CA LYS A 126 -13.64 -11.33 -11.69
C LYS A 126 -13.95 -10.08 -12.49
N GLY A 127 -13.73 -10.14 -13.81
CA GLY A 127 -14.03 -9.06 -14.74
C GLY A 127 -12.90 -8.05 -14.94
N LEU A 128 -11.74 -8.25 -14.30
CA LEU A 128 -10.55 -7.45 -14.58
C LEU A 128 -9.92 -7.85 -15.92
N SER A 129 -9.29 -6.88 -16.59
CA SER A 129 -8.57 -7.10 -17.86
C SER A 129 -7.24 -7.84 -17.71
N ARG A 130 -6.82 -8.08 -16.46
CA ARG A 130 -5.53 -8.68 -16.09
C ARG A 130 -5.71 -9.66 -14.92
N PRO A 131 -4.85 -10.70 -14.82
CA PRO A 131 -4.86 -11.58 -13.66
C PRO A 131 -4.43 -10.82 -12.40
N MET A 132 -4.86 -11.32 -11.24
CA MET A 132 -4.43 -10.80 -9.94
C MET A 132 -3.94 -11.94 -9.03
N VAL A 133 -3.16 -11.56 -8.01
CA VAL A 133 -2.58 -12.50 -7.04
C VAL A 133 -3.04 -12.18 -5.61
N GLY A 134 -2.89 -13.14 -4.71
CA GLY A 134 -2.92 -12.86 -3.28
C GLY A 134 -1.52 -12.49 -2.81
N MET A 135 -1.40 -11.41 -2.03
CA MET A 135 -0.17 -11.02 -1.34
C MET A 135 -0.53 -10.73 0.12
N HIS A 136 -0.68 -11.80 0.89
CA HIS A 136 -1.19 -11.74 2.25
C HIS A 136 -0.06 -11.49 3.25
N PHE A 137 0.01 -10.27 3.77
CA PHE A 137 0.92 -9.89 4.85
C PHE A 137 0.32 -10.22 6.21
N PHE A 138 1.18 -10.60 7.14
CA PHE A 138 0.81 -10.80 8.54
C PHE A 138 1.06 -9.53 9.37
N ASN A 139 0.11 -9.16 10.21
CA ASN A 139 0.27 -8.00 11.10
C ASN A 139 1.29 -8.33 12.23
N PRO A 140 2.32 -7.49 12.49
CA PRO A 140 2.71 -6.27 11.78
C PRO A 140 3.56 -6.55 10.54
N ALA A 141 3.08 -6.07 9.38
CA ALA A 141 3.63 -6.38 8.07
C ALA A 141 5.11 -5.99 7.89
N ASP A 142 5.59 -5.00 8.64
CA ASP A 142 6.99 -4.56 8.60
C ASP A 142 7.96 -5.45 9.41
N ARG A 143 7.46 -6.48 10.13
CA ARG A 143 8.30 -7.34 10.98
C ARG A 143 8.13 -8.83 10.73
N MET A 144 6.99 -9.24 10.20
CA MET A 144 6.72 -10.65 9.90
C MET A 144 7.44 -11.05 8.60
N LYS A 145 8.10 -12.21 8.59
CA LYS A 145 8.95 -12.70 7.47
C LYS A 145 8.28 -13.76 6.57
N LEU A 146 6.95 -13.90 6.66
CA LEU A 146 6.18 -14.92 5.95
C LEU A 146 5.70 -14.39 4.60
#